data_AF-A0A5C7SFH5-F1
#
_entry.id   AF-A0A5C7SFH5-F1
#
_cell.length_a   1.000
_cell.length_b   1.000
_cell.length_c   1.000
_cell.angle_alpha   90.00
_cell.angle_beta   90.00
_cell.angle_gamma   90.00
#
_symmetry.space_group_name_H-M   'P 1'
#
loop_
_entity.id
_entity.type
_entity.pdbx_description
1 polymer ?
#
loop_
_entity_poly.entity_id
_entity_poly.type
_entity_poly.pdbx_seq_one_letter_code
_entity_poly.pdbx_strand_id
1 'polypeptide(L)'
;MSAEEQVRLWLGWRARHLTGASSGWQSFTKSLASTFIPVTWEIMTRFGLRTYVPSVFSAADGAGQPEEIALLCYRTRADYEASRATVLGRAYGAMHRAVFEFEIAGRKSKADWADAHGVRGPVLRSATDGGVRFDDAAAVVHVMLLSSPGSRLAAPALLAALTTQTGSVAVWCDSGFAAVWIAAPSEQDMSVFSDPVLQEFPQATVAAFHRAQRAPPIDQRLGLPVVGQHSWHFHA
;
A
#
# COMPACT_ATOMS: atom_id res chain seq x y z
N MET A 1 12.01 25.19 1.06
CA MET A 1 10.83 24.49 0.50
C MET A 1 10.97 23.03 0.87
N SER A 2 9.99 22.43 1.54
CA SER A 2 10.06 20.99 1.83
C SER A 2 10.03 20.23 0.50
N ALA A 3 10.88 19.21 0.33
CA ALA A 3 10.85 18.40 -0.88
C ALA A 3 9.48 17.70 -0.98
N GLU A 4 8.90 17.66 -2.18
CA GLU A 4 7.63 16.95 -2.43
C GLU A 4 7.79 15.45 -2.12
N GLU A 5 6.81 14.84 -1.44
CA GLU A 5 6.83 13.40 -1.14
C GLU A 5 6.78 12.60 -2.44
N GLN A 6 7.72 11.67 -2.62
CA GLN A 6 7.76 10.80 -3.79
C GLN A 6 7.13 9.45 -3.45
N VAL A 7 5.80 9.44 -3.44
CA VAL A 7 5.00 8.26 -3.08
C VAL A 7 4.70 7.42 -4.31
N ARG A 8 5.02 6.13 -4.23
CA ARG A 8 4.62 5.11 -5.18
C ARG A 8 3.69 4.14 -4.48
N LEU A 9 2.55 3.84 -5.09
CA LEU A 9 1.62 2.86 -4.58
C LEU A 9 1.73 1.57 -5.38
N TRP A 10 1.34 0.46 -4.76
CA TRP A 10 1.34 -0.87 -5.37
C TRP A 10 0.04 -1.59 -5.02
N LEU A 11 -0.51 -2.30 -6.00
CA LEU A 11 -1.63 -3.21 -5.88
C LEU A 11 -1.20 -4.58 -6.43
N GLY A 12 -1.25 -5.61 -5.59
CA GLY A 12 -0.77 -6.95 -5.86
C GLY A 12 -1.88 -8.00 -5.76
N TRP A 13 -2.11 -8.71 -6.87
CA TRP A 13 -2.92 -9.93 -6.87
C TRP A 13 -2.02 -11.15 -6.94
N ARG A 14 -2.36 -12.21 -6.22
CA ARG A 14 -1.55 -13.43 -6.19
C ARG A 14 -1.38 -14.05 -7.56
N ALA A 15 -0.18 -14.50 -7.89
CA ALA A 15 0.10 -15.23 -9.12
C ALA A 15 -0.79 -16.47 -9.25
N ARG A 16 -1.24 -16.79 -10.48
CA ARG A 16 -2.15 -17.92 -10.76
C ARG A 16 -1.70 -19.26 -10.19
N HIS A 17 -0.40 -19.56 -10.19
CA HIS A 17 0.10 -20.83 -9.64
C HIS A 17 -0.06 -20.92 -8.11
N LEU A 18 -0.34 -19.80 -7.43
CA LEU A 18 -0.65 -19.69 -6.00
C LEU A 18 -2.16 -19.58 -5.73
N THR A 19 -3.01 -19.51 -6.75
CA THR A 19 -4.48 -19.41 -6.58
C THR A 19 -5.19 -20.76 -6.57
N GLY A 20 -4.61 -21.80 -7.17
CA GLY A 20 -5.30 -23.06 -7.47
C GLY A 20 -5.22 -24.18 -6.41
N ALA A 21 -4.44 -24.01 -5.34
CA ALA A 21 -4.27 -25.03 -4.30
C ALA A 21 -4.86 -24.57 -2.96
N SER A 22 -5.39 -25.48 -2.15
CA SER A 22 -5.82 -25.22 -0.76
C SER A 22 -4.67 -24.65 0.10
N SER A 23 -3.42 -25.01 -0.22
CA SER A 23 -2.20 -24.44 0.36
C SER A 23 -1.72 -23.14 -0.29
N GLY A 24 -2.34 -22.68 -1.38
CA GLY A 24 -1.87 -21.54 -2.17
C GLY A 24 -1.87 -20.21 -1.40
N TRP A 25 -2.87 -19.98 -0.53
CA TRP A 25 -2.88 -18.83 0.38
C TRP A 25 -1.74 -18.90 1.41
N GLN A 26 -1.53 -20.08 2.00
CA GLN A 26 -0.45 -20.30 2.95
C GLN A 26 0.93 -20.12 2.30
N SER A 27 1.12 -20.65 1.08
CA SER A 27 2.35 -20.47 0.31
C SER A 27 2.59 -19.01 -0.05
N PHE A 28 1.54 -18.29 -0.49
CA PHE A 28 1.65 -16.86 -0.79
C PHE A 28 2.04 -16.04 0.44
N THR A 29 1.30 -16.17 1.53
CA THR A 29 1.56 -15.42 2.77
C THR A 29 2.94 -15.78 3.35
N LYS A 30 3.36 -17.05 3.29
CA LYS A 30 4.70 -17.48 3.66
C LYS A 30 5.77 -16.83 2.79
N SER A 31 5.61 -16.82 1.47
CA SER A 31 6.54 -16.15 0.54
C SER A 31 6.64 -14.65 0.81
N LEU A 32 5.51 -14.00 1.10
CA LEU A 32 5.50 -12.59 1.50
C LEU A 32 6.25 -12.33 2.80
N ALA A 33 5.88 -13.06 3.85
CA ALA A 33 6.41 -12.96 5.21
C ALA A 33 7.92 -13.16 5.27
N SER A 34 8.40 -14.22 4.63
CA SER A 34 9.75 -14.75 4.85
C SER A 34 10.77 -14.24 3.84
N THR A 35 10.32 -13.78 2.68
CA THR A 35 11.20 -13.43 1.57
C THR A 35 10.84 -12.08 0.97
N PHE A 36 9.65 -11.95 0.37
CA PHE A 36 9.34 -10.81 -0.49
C PHE A 36 9.40 -9.48 0.27
N ILE A 37 8.64 -9.33 1.35
CA ILE A 37 8.56 -8.06 2.11
C ILE A 37 9.92 -7.68 2.71
N PRO A 38 10.64 -8.58 3.42
CA PRO A 38 11.97 -8.25 3.94
C PRO A 38 12.96 -7.85 2.84
N VAL A 39 13.03 -8.62 1.75
CA VAL A 39 13.96 -8.36 0.65
C VAL A 39 13.62 -7.06 -0.08
N THR A 40 12.33 -6.72 -0.22
CA THR A 40 11.90 -5.42 -0.75
C THR A 40 12.56 -4.28 0.03
N TRP A 41 12.50 -4.31 1.35
CA TRP A 41 13.12 -3.28 2.17
C TRP A 41 14.65 -3.27 2.02
N GLU A 42 15.31 -4.42 2.16
CA GLU A 42 16.78 -4.52 2.09
C GLU A 42 17.36 -4.06 0.75
N ILE A 43 16.67 -4.36 -0.36
CA ILE A 43 17.11 -3.99 -1.70
C ILE A 43 16.76 -2.53 -1.98
N MET A 44 15.51 -2.14 -1.78
CA MET A 44 15.01 -0.86 -2.29
C MET A 44 15.45 0.34 -1.44
N THR A 45 15.84 0.14 -0.18
CA THR A 45 16.51 1.19 0.62
C THR A 45 17.82 1.67 0.00
N ARG A 46 18.58 0.76 -0.65
CA ARG A 46 19.78 1.12 -1.43
C ARG A 46 19.47 1.99 -2.64
N PHE A 47 18.21 1.96 -3.08
CA PHE A 47 17.66 2.77 -4.17
C PHE A 47 16.72 3.86 -3.65
N GLY A 48 16.98 4.35 -2.44
CA GLY A 48 16.34 5.54 -1.89
C GLY A 48 14.96 5.34 -1.29
N LEU A 49 14.48 4.10 -1.10
CA LEU A 49 13.27 3.84 -0.31
C LEU A 49 13.50 4.27 1.15
N ARG A 50 12.61 5.10 1.69
CA ARG A 50 12.65 5.61 3.07
C ARG A 50 11.52 5.08 3.93
N THR A 51 10.33 4.91 3.34
CA THR A 51 9.17 4.33 4.01
C THR A 51 8.60 3.21 3.16
N TYR A 52 8.25 2.11 3.80
CA TYR A 52 7.51 1.01 3.16
C TYR A 52 6.40 0.54 4.07
N VAL A 53 5.17 0.56 3.56
CA VAL A 53 3.97 0.11 4.26
C VAL A 53 3.24 -0.94 3.43
N PRO A 54 3.69 -2.21 3.44
CA PRO A 54 2.96 -3.31 2.84
C PRO A 54 1.80 -3.75 3.73
N SER A 55 0.69 -4.07 3.10
CA SER A 55 -0.55 -4.46 3.73
C SER A 55 -1.12 -5.68 3.04
N VAL A 56 -1.25 -6.79 3.77
CA VAL A 56 -1.77 -8.06 3.23
C VAL A 56 -3.20 -8.27 3.73
N PHE A 57 -4.11 -8.67 2.84
CA PHE A 57 -5.52 -8.90 3.16
C PHE A 57 -5.90 -10.34 2.86
N SER A 58 -6.63 -10.98 3.79
CA SER A 58 -7.16 -12.32 3.56
C SER A 58 -8.08 -12.36 2.35
N ALA A 59 -7.94 -13.40 1.51
CA ALA A 59 -8.77 -13.65 0.34
C ALA A 59 -10.25 -13.94 0.63
N ALA A 60 -10.71 -13.77 1.88
CA ALA A 60 -11.99 -14.29 2.36
C ALA A 60 -13.22 -13.52 1.83
N ASP A 61 -13.15 -12.22 1.50
CA ASP A 61 -14.38 -11.41 1.41
C ASP A 61 -14.43 -10.37 0.26
N GLY A 62 -13.90 -10.63 -0.93
CA GLY A 62 -13.99 -9.60 -1.99
C GLY A 62 -13.70 -10.03 -3.43
N ALA A 63 -14.72 -9.93 -4.27
CA ALA A 63 -14.61 -9.99 -5.72
C ALA A 63 -13.60 -8.95 -6.26
N GLY A 64 -12.41 -9.41 -6.66
CA GLY A 64 -11.47 -8.61 -7.46
C GLY A 64 -10.51 -7.68 -6.70
N GLN A 65 -10.54 -7.64 -5.36
CA GLN A 65 -9.60 -6.83 -4.56
C GLN A 65 -8.17 -7.42 -4.57
N PRO A 66 -7.13 -6.56 -4.41
CA PRO A 66 -5.75 -7.02 -4.28
C PRO A 66 -5.52 -7.72 -2.95
N GLU A 67 -4.71 -8.77 -2.96
CA GLU A 67 -4.33 -9.51 -1.75
C GLU A 67 -3.17 -8.86 -1.00
N GLU A 68 -2.40 -7.98 -1.67
CA GLU A 68 -1.47 -7.07 -1.01
C GLU A 68 -1.53 -5.69 -1.67
N ILE A 69 -1.46 -4.65 -0.86
CA ILE A 69 -1.23 -3.28 -1.32
C ILE A 69 0.00 -2.75 -0.60
N ALA A 70 0.68 -1.78 -1.19
CA ALA A 70 1.75 -1.11 -0.49
C ALA A 70 1.88 0.37 -0.81
N LEU A 71 2.34 1.11 0.19
CA LEU A 71 2.84 2.47 0.05
C LEU A 71 4.37 2.48 0.16
N LEU A 72 5.02 3.16 -0.77
CA LEU A 72 6.48 3.28 -0.83
C LEU A 72 6.85 4.76 -0.97
N CYS A 73 7.61 5.30 -0.02
CA CYS A 73 8.14 6.67 -0.11
C CYS A 73 9.62 6.61 -0.50
N TYR A 74 9.96 7.18 -1.65
CA TYR A 74 11.33 7.27 -2.13
C TYR A 74 11.92 8.66 -1.85
N ARG A 75 13.25 8.73 -1.84
CA ARG A 75 13.98 10.00 -1.85
C ARG A 75 13.73 10.77 -3.13
N THR A 76 13.78 10.10 -4.28
CA THR A 76 13.41 10.66 -5.59
C THR A 76 12.81 9.57 -6.49
N ARG A 77 12.00 9.94 -7.49
CA ARG A 77 11.58 8.99 -8.55
C ARG A 77 12.78 8.45 -9.33
N ALA A 78 13.80 9.29 -9.52
CA ALA A 78 15.02 8.93 -10.24
C ALA A 78 15.80 7.80 -9.56
N ASP A 79 15.89 7.80 -8.22
CA ASP A 79 16.52 6.72 -7.47
C ASP A 79 15.84 5.36 -7.75
N TYR A 80 14.50 5.33 -7.76
CA TYR A 80 13.72 4.15 -8.10
C TYR A 80 13.91 3.73 -9.57
N GLU A 81 13.80 4.65 -10.53
CA GLU A 81 13.91 4.29 -11.94
C GLU A 81 15.33 3.80 -12.30
N ALA A 82 16.36 4.38 -11.68
CA ALA A 82 17.74 3.90 -11.82
C ALA A 82 17.91 2.46 -11.32
N SER A 83 17.18 2.04 -10.28
CA SER A 83 17.24 0.67 -9.77
C SER A 83 16.92 -0.36 -10.85
N ARG A 84 15.98 -0.06 -11.76
CA ARG A 84 15.48 -0.97 -12.80
C ARG A 84 16.54 -1.35 -13.83
N ALA A 85 17.56 -0.51 -14.01
CA ALA A 85 18.69 -0.78 -14.90
C ALA A 85 19.75 -1.71 -14.25
N THR A 86 19.71 -1.91 -12.94
CA THR A 86 20.68 -2.72 -12.21
C THR A 86 20.33 -4.22 -12.22
N VAL A 87 21.33 -5.07 -11.96
CA VAL A 87 21.09 -6.53 -11.78
C VAL A 87 20.15 -6.78 -10.61
N LEU A 88 20.35 -6.09 -9.48
CA LEU A 88 19.51 -6.22 -8.29
C LEU A 88 18.06 -5.80 -8.58
N GLY A 89 17.84 -4.68 -9.26
CA GLY A 89 16.48 -4.25 -9.62
C GLY A 89 15.78 -5.18 -10.61
N ARG A 90 16.52 -5.79 -11.56
CA ARG A 90 15.96 -6.84 -12.42
C ARG A 90 15.59 -8.10 -11.65
N ALA A 91 16.44 -8.53 -10.70
CA ALA A 91 16.13 -9.66 -9.83
C ALA A 91 14.90 -9.38 -8.95
N TYR A 92 14.80 -8.16 -8.39
CA TYR A 92 13.63 -7.69 -7.66
C TYR A 92 12.35 -7.70 -8.53
N GLY A 93 12.46 -7.25 -9.79
CA GLY A 93 11.36 -7.35 -10.76
C GLY A 93 10.95 -8.79 -11.07
N ALA A 94 11.90 -9.73 -11.14
CA ALA A 94 11.61 -11.15 -11.31
C ALA A 94 10.89 -11.75 -10.08
N MET A 95 11.30 -11.34 -8.88
CA MET A 95 10.68 -11.77 -7.62
C MET A 95 9.19 -11.39 -7.55
N HIS A 96 8.80 -10.22 -8.07
CA HIS A 96 7.38 -9.87 -8.17
C HIS A 96 6.60 -10.87 -9.02
N ARG A 97 7.12 -11.30 -10.17
CA ARG A 97 6.42 -12.25 -11.06
C ARG A 97 6.31 -13.64 -10.45
N ALA A 98 7.18 -13.98 -9.50
CA ALA A 98 7.08 -15.24 -8.76
C ALA A 98 5.91 -15.23 -7.76
N VAL A 99 5.44 -14.07 -7.32
CA VAL A 99 4.45 -13.95 -6.23
C VAL A 99 3.14 -13.33 -6.71
N PHE A 100 3.18 -12.49 -7.74
CA PHE A 100 2.06 -11.67 -8.20
C PHE A 100 1.72 -11.88 -9.68
N GLU A 101 0.44 -11.66 -10.00
CA GLU A 101 -0.15 -11.81 -11.33
C GLU A 101 0.05 -10.55 -12.18
N PHE A 102 0.52 -10.71 -13.42
CA PHE A 102 0.78 -9.59 -14.34
C PHE A 102 0.18 -9.76 -15.75
N GLU A 103 -0.36 -10.93 -16.06
CA GLU A 103 -0.76 -11.34 -17.41
C GLU A 103 -2.28 -11.30 -17.61
N ILE A 104 -3.05 -11.52 -16.55
CA ILE A 104 -4.51 -11.61 -16.63
C ILE A 104 -5.16 -10.22 -16.64
N ALA A 105 -5.90 -9.92 -17.71
CA ALA A 105 -6.72 -8.71 -17.80
C ALA A 105 -7.76 -8.66 -16.66
N GLY A 106 -7.90 -7.50 -16.00
CA GLY A 106 -8.86 -7.26 -14.93
C GLY A 106 -8.37 -7.54 -13.50
N ARG A 107 -7.31 -8.35 -13.30
CA ARG A 107 -6.67 -8.62 -11.99
C ARG A 107 -5.14 -8.52 -12.07
N LYS A 108 -4.67 -7.51 -12.80
CA LYS A 108 -3.25 -7.31 -13.07
C LYS A 108 -2.62 -6.45 -11.97
N SER A 109 -1.59 -7.00 -11.33
CA SER A 109 -0.77 -6.27 -10.37
C SER A 109 -0.07 -5.11 -11.03
N LYS A 110 -0.03 -3.98 -10.32
CA LYS A 110 0.39 -2.70 -10.87
C LYS A 110 0.90 -1.78 -9.77
N ALA A 111 1.81 -0.90 -10.17
CA ALA A 111 2.30 0.18 -9.34
C ALA A 111 2.38 1.45 -10.16
N ASP A 112 2.16 2.58 -9.50
CA ASP A 112 2.26 3.88 -10.12
C ASP A 112 2.64 4.95 -9.08
N TRP A 113 3.16 6.07 -9.56
CA TRP A 113 3.48 7.23 -8.73
C TRP A 113 2.19 7.97 -8.38
N ALA A 114 2.05 8.33 -7.12
CA ALA A 114 0.93 9.15 -6.66
C ALA A 114 1.25 10.62 -6.93
N ASP A 115 0.35 11.29 -7.66
CA ASP A 115 0.47 12.69 -8.04
C ASP A 115 -0.68 13.51 -7.42
N ALA A 116 -0.47 14.79 -7.15
CA ALA A 116 -1.51 15.66 -6.58
C ALA A 116 -2.73 15.88 -7.50
N HIS A 117 -2.59 15.62 -8.80
CA HIS A 117 -3.59 15.92 -9.83
C HIS A 117 -3.96 14.69 -10.67
N GLY A 118 -3.69 13.47 -10.18
CA GLY A 118 -3.98 12.25 -10.91
C GLY A 118 -5.47 12.08 -11.23
N VAL A 119 -5.87 12.22 -12.50
CA VAL A 119 -7.23 11.89 -12.98
C VAL A 119 -7.40 10.38 -13.17
N ARG A 120 -6.30 9.69 -13.46
CA ARG A 120 -6.21 8.23 -13.62
C ARG A 120 -4.94 7.75 -12.93
N GLY A 121 -5.09 6.95 -11.88
CA GLY A 121 -3.97 6.47 -11.07
C GLY A 121 -4.10 6.88 -9.60
N PRO A 122 -3.07 6.59 -8.80
CA PRO A 122 -3.05 6.97 -7.41
C PRO A 122 -2.90 8.49 -7.25
N VAL A 123 -3.54 9.03 -6.22
CA VAL A 123 -3.52 10.46 -5.90
C VAL A 123 -2.91 10.67 -4.53
N LEU A 124 -2.10 11.70 -4.41
CA LEU A 124 -1.48 12.10 -3.14
C LEU A 124 -1.96 13.48 -2.74
N ARG A 125 -2.43 13.61 -1.50
CA ARG A 125 -2.53 14.89 -0.81
C ARG A 125 -1.39 14.93 0.22
N SER A 126 -0.48 15.87 0.06
CA SER A 126 0.58 16.12 1.04
C SER A 126 0.00 16.61 2.37
N ALA A 127 0.76 16.41 3.45
CA ALA A 127 0.45 16.98 4.76
C ALA A 127 0.29 18.51 4.67
N THR A 128 -0.68 19.04 5.41
CA THR A 128 -0.85 20.49 5.62
C THR A 128 0.11 20.99 6.69
N ASP A 129 0.13 22.31 6.94
CA ASP A 129 0.96 22.89 7.99
C ASP A 129 0.70 22.24 9.36
N GLY A 130 1.77 21.75 10.00
CA GLY A 130 1.72 21.03 11.27
C GLY A 130 1.25 19.57 11.19
N GLY A 131 0.89 19.07 10.00
CA GLY A 131 0.63 17.66 9.75
C GLY A 131 1.90 16.82 9.63
N VAL A 132 1.73 15.50 9.66
CA VAL A 132 2.83 14.54 9.47
C VAL A 132 2.78 13.88 8.09
N ARG A 133 3.97 13.64 7.54
CA ARG A 133 4.18 12.99 6.25
C ARG A 133 4.35 11.49 6.40
N PHE A 134 4.20 10.74 5.30
CA PHE A 134 4.45 9.30 5.35
C PHE A 134 5.91 8.96 5.65
N ASP A 135 6.85 9.86 5.34
CA ASP A 135 8.28 9.69 5.60
C ASP A 135 8.77 10.31 6.92
N ASP A 136 7.85 10.77 7.78
CA ASP A 136 8.19 11.21 9.13
C ASP A 136 8.30 10.03 10.10
N ALA A 137 9.38 9.97 10.88
CA ALA A 137 9.62 8.88 11.84
C ALA A 137 8.54 8.76 12.94
N ALA A 138 7.83 9.86 13.22
CA ALA A 138 6.75 9.93 14.20
C ALA A 138 5.37 9.58 13.60
N ALA A 139 5.27 9.43 12.27
CA ALA A 139 4.00 9.15 11.64
C ALA A 139 3.47 7.77 12.01
N VAL A 140 2.20 7.74 12.42
CA VAL A 140 1.38 6.54 12.46
C VAL A 140 0.66 6.45 11.13
N VAL A 141 0.89 5.38 10.37
CA VAL A 141 0.24 5.17 9.08
C VAL A 141 -0.96 4.23 9.26
N HIS A 142 -2.14 4.73 8.96
CA HIS A 142 -3.38 3.95 8.87
C HIS A 142 -3.61 3.52 7.44
N VAL A 143 -4.14 2.31 7.28
CA VAL A 143 -4.49 1.73 5.99
C VAL A 143 -5.94 1.31 6.02
N MET A 144 -6.69 1.75 5.01
CA MET A 144 -8.10 1.44 4.84
C MET A 144 -8.35 0.88 3.44
N LEU A 145 -9.01 -0.27 3.36
CA LEU A 145 -9.51 -0.84 2.12
C LEU A 145 -11.03 -0.71 2.09
N LEU A 146 -11.53 0.03 1.12
CA LEU A 146 -12.95 0.23 0.89
C LEU A 146 -13.42 -0.74 -0.20
N SER A 147 -14.52 -1.44 0.05
CA SER A 147 -15.24 -2.23 -0.96
C SER A 147 -16.45 -1.46 -1.42
N SER A 148 -16.64 -1.36 -2.73
CA SER A 148 -17.81 -0.71 -3.35
C SER A 148 -18.20 -1.46 -4.63
N PRO A 149 -18.66 -2.72 -4.54
CA PRO A 149 -18.97 -3.53 -5.72
C PRO A 149 -19.98 -2.83 -6.63
N GLY A 150 -19.66 -2.74 -7.92
CA GLY A 150 -20.55 -2.12 -8.92
C GLY A 150 -20.63 -0.60 -8.89
N SER A 151 -19.89 0.08 -8.01
CA SER A 151 -19.80 1.54 -7.94
C SER A 151 -18.35 2.02 -7.95
N ARG A 152 -18.07 3.09 -8.68
CA ARG A 152 -16.72 3.65 -8.79
C ARG A 152 -16.50 4.72 -7.73
N LEU A 153 -15.52 4.50 -6.85
CA LEU A 153 -15.03 5.52 -5.93
C LEU A 153 -14.13 6.51 -6.68
N ALA A 154 -14.29 7.81 -6.41
CA ALA A 154 -13.48 8.84 -7.03
C ALA A 154 -12.45 9.36 -6.02
N ALA A 155 -11.15 9.32 -6.40
CA ALA A 155 -10.07 9.75 -5.52
C ALA A 155 -10.21 11.21 -5.02
N PRO A 156 -10.61 12.20 -5.86
CA PRO A 156 -10.83 13.57 -5.36
C PRO A 156 -11.90 13.66 -4.27
N ALA A 157 -13.00 12.91 -4.40
CA ALA A 157 -14.08 12.92 -3.40
C ALA A 157 -13.67 12.17 -2.12
N LEU A 158 -12.90 11.09 -2.21
CA LEU A 158 -12.29 10.45 -1.02
C LEU A 158 -11.33 11.40 -0.29
N LEU A 159 -10.49 12.13 -1.03
CA LEU A 159 -9.59 13.11 -0.43
C LEU A 159 -10.36 14.29 0.21
N ALA A 160 -11.46 14.73 -0.41
CA ALA A 160 -12.33 15.76 0.14
C ALA A 160 -13.04 15.32 1.42
N ALA A 161 -13.52 14.06 1.48
CA ALA A 161 -14.09 13.49 2.69
C ALA A 161 -13.07 13.43 3.85
N LEU A 162 -11.78 13.26 3.52
CA LEU A 162 -10.66 13.22 4.47
C LEU A 162 -9.98 14.59 4.66
N THR A 163 -10.68 15.70 4.41
CA THR A 163 -10.12 17.07 4.51
C THR A 163 -9.75 17.47 5.94
N THR A 164 -10.41 16.88 6.94
CA THR A 164 -10.11 17.14 8.36
C THR A 164 -8.75 16.55 8.79
N GLN A 165 -8.16 15.67 7.98
CA GLN A 165 -6.88 15.05 8.28
C GLN A 165 -5.73 15.96 7.87
N THR A 166 -4.84 16.29 8.81
CA THR A 166 -3.71 17.19 8.55
C THR A 166 -2.51 16.48 7.94
N GLY A 167 -2.35 15.18 8.16
CA GLY A 167 -1.25 14.42 7.58
C GLY A 167 -1.45 14.07 6.10
N SER A 168 -0.44 13.43 5.52
CA SER A 168 -0.46 12.98 4.13
C SER A 168 -1.50 11.89 3.92
N VAL A 169 -2.20 11.94 2.78
CA VAL A 169 -3.20 10.96 2.37
C VAL A 169 -2.92 10.50 0.95
N ALA A 170 -2.80 9.20 0.75
CA ALA A 170 -2.63 8.59 -0.57
C ALA A 170 -3.82 7.67 -0.86
N VAL A 171 -4.37 7.76 -2.06
CA VAL A 171 -5.55 7.01 -2.47
C VAL A 171 -5.31 6.34 -3.81
N TRP A 172 -5.66 5.07 -3.94
CA TRP A 172 -5.81 4.39 -5.23
C TRP A 172 -7.23 3.86 -5.37
N CYS A 173 -8.00 4.41 -6.32
CA CYS A 173 -9.31 3.88 -6.69
C CYS A 173 -9.22 2.93 -7.89
N ASP A 174 -9.90 1.79 -7.81
CA ASP A 174 -10.08 0.85 -8.90
C ASP A 174 -11.56 0.45 -9.02
N SER A 175 -11.87 -0.39 -10.00
CA SER A 175 -13.21 -0.95 -10.18
C SER A 175 -13.58 -1.81 -8.96
N GLY A 176 -14.49 -1.31 -8.13
CA GLY A 176 -15.06 -2.04 -7.01
C GLY A 176 -14.35 -1.86 -5.67
N PHE A 177 -13.25 -1.10 -5.60
CA PHE A 177 -12.55 -0.83 -4.33
C PHE A 177 -11.73 0.47 -4.35
N ALA A 178 -11.32 0.92 -3.17
CA ALA A 178 -10.25 1.91 -3.02
C ALA A 178 -9.31 1.55 -1.87
N ALA A 179 -8.02 1.71 -2.10
CA ALA A 179 -6.98 1.60 -1.09
C ALA A 179 -6.59 3.01 -0.63
N VAL A 180 -6.57 3.23 0.69
CA VAL A 180 -6.30 4.53 1.30
C VAL A 180 -5.23 4.37 2.37
N TRP A 181 -4.21 5.24 2.32
CA TRP A 181 -3.20 5.39 3.37
C TRP A 181 -3.32 6.79 3.96
N ILE A 182 -3.21 6.89 5.28
CA ILE A 182 -3.36 8.15 6.02
C ILE A 182 -2.23 8.22 7.04
N ALA A 183 -1.42 9.27 6.99
CA ALA A 183 -0.45 9.59 8.03
C ALA A 183 -1.13 10.41 9.12
N ALA A 184 -0.94 10.03 10.37
CA ALA A 184 -1.45 10.73 11.55
C ALA A 184 -0.36 10.84 12.63
N PRO A 185 -0.38 11.88 13.48
CA PRO A 185 0.63 12.05 14.53
C PRO A 185 0.47 11.03 15.67
N SER A 186 -0.66 10.32 15.72
CA SER A 186 -0.94 9.29 16.72
C SER A 186 -1.97 8.30 16.16
N GLU A 187 -2.18 7.20 16.88
CA GLU A 187 -3.25 6.27 16.57
C GLU A 187 -4.62 6.95 16.68
N GLN A 188 -5.49 6.65 15.73
CA GLN A 188 -6.86 7.16 15.62
C GLN A 188 -7.81 5.98 15.47
N ASP A 189 -9.03 6.15 15.95
CA ASP A 189 -10.10 5.19 15.75
C ASP A 189 -10.52 5.16 14.28
N MET A 190 -11.00 4.00 13.82
CA MET A 190 -11.47 3.80 12.45
C MET A 190 -12.52 4.84 12.04
N SER A 191 -13.47 5.15 12.93
CA SER A 191 -14.59 6.08 12.69
C SER A 191 -14.14 7.48 12.28
N VAL A 192 -12.98 7.93 12.78
CA VAL A 192 -12.38 9.23 12.43
C VAL A 192 -12.16 9.35 10.91
N PHE A 193 -11.88 8.22 10.25
CA PHE A 193 -11.65 8.16 8.81
C PHE A 193 -12.83 7.59 8.04
N SER A 194 -13.47 6.52 8.56
CA SER A 194 -14.52 5.81 7.85
C SER A 194 -15.83 6.59 7.79
N ASP A 195 -16.22 7.28 8.86
CA ASP A 195 -17.53 7.94 8.92
C ASP A 195 -17.72 9.01 7.83
N PRO A 196 -16.80 9.98 7.65
CA PRO A 196 -16.95 10.96 6.57
C PRO A 196 -16.88 10.32 5.18
N VAL A 197 -16.08 9.26 5.02
CA VAL A 197 -15.99 8.51 3.75
C VAL A 197 -17.30 7.78 3.45
N LEU A 198 -17.90 7.10 4.42
CA LEU A 198 -19.14 6.37 4.25
C LEU A 198 -20.36 7.32 4.14
N GLN A 199 -20.27 8.52 4.69
CA GLN A 199 -21.26 9.58 4.43
C GLN A 199 -21.24 10.02 2.95
N GLU A 200 -20.04 10.19 2.37
CA GLU A 200 -19.87 10.53 0.95
C GLU A 200 -20.20 9.34 0.02
N PHE A 201 -19.88 8.12 0.46
CA PHE A 201 -20.08 6.89 -0.29
C PHE A 201 -20.89 5.86 0.51
N PRO A 202 -22.21 6.06 0.68
CA PRO A 202 -23.05 5.21 1.53
C PRO A 202 -23.18 3.76 1.04
N GLN A 203 -22.87 3.49 -0.23
CA GLN A 203 -22.80 2.15 -0.80
C GLN A 203 -21.48 1.41 -0.53
N ALA A 204 -20.45 2.12 -0.05
CA ALA A 204 -19.17 1.52 0.28
C ALA A 204 -19.21 0.84 1.65
N THR A 205 -18.29 -0.09 1.86
CA THR A 205 -18.03 -0.71 3.16
C THR A 205 -16.54 -0.72 3.44
N VAL A 206 -16.16 -0.65 4.72
CA VAL A 206 -14.76 -0.84 5.12
C VAL A 206 -14.47 -2.34 5.14
N ALA A 207 -13.74 -2.83 4.14
CA ALA A 207 -13.34 -4.24 4.05
C ALA A 207 -12.14 -4.56 4.96
N ALA A 208 -11.28 -3.57 5.19
CA ALA A 208 -10.18 -3.67 6.13
C ALA A 208 -9.80 -2.29 6.65
N PHE A 209 -9.42 -2.24 7.92
CA PHE A 209 -8.82 -1.06 8.53
C PHE A 209 -7.80 -1.50 9.58
N HIS A 210 -6.58 -1.03 9.45
CA HIS A 210 -5.54 -1.31 10.43
C HIS A 210 -4.46 -0.24 10.46
N ARG A 211 -3.76 -0.19 11.59
CA ARG A 211 -2.55 0.61 11.77
C ARG A 211 -1.34 -0.19 11.31
N ALA A 212 -0.44 0.43 10.55
CA ALA A 212 0.85 -0.15 10.25
C ALA A 212 1.71 -0.26 11.52
N GLN A 213 2.14 -1.48 11.85
CA GLN A 213 3.00 -1.75 12.99
C GLN A 213 4.45 -1.49 12.61
N ARG A 214 5.23 -0.83 13.46
CA ARG A 214 6.66 -0.64 13.19
C ARG A 214 7.31 -2.01 12.99
N ALA A 215 8.00 -2.18 11.86
CA ALA A 215 8.68 -3.43 11.56
C ALA A 215 9.84 -3.66 12.55
N PRO A 216 10.07 -4.89 13.01
CA PRO A 216 11.24 -5.20 13.80
C PRO A 216 12.53 -5.00 12.97
N PRO A 217 13.68 -4.76 13.62
CA PRO A 217 14.99 -4.79 12.95
C PRO A 217 15.18 -6.11 12.18
N ILE A 218 15.62 -6.01 10.94
CA ILE A 218 15.73 -7.16 10.01
C ILE A 218 16.88 -8.11 10.39
N ASP A 219 17.81 -7.66 11.24
CA ASP A 219 18.94 -8.47 11.73
C ASP A 219 18.53 -9.60 12.71
N GLN A 220 17.26 -9.64 13.14
CA GLN A 220 16.70 -10.75 13.94
C GLN A 220 15.90 -11.74 13.07
N ARG A 221 16.63 -12.56 12.31
CA ARG A 221 16.27 -13.91 11.81
C ARG A 221 14.81 -14.15 11.39
N LEU A 222 14.55 -13.80 10.12
CA LEU A 222 13.70 -14.50 9.14
C LEU A 222 12.22 -14.74 9.51
N GLY A 223 11.42 -13.69 9.29
CA GLY A 223 10.00 -13.81 9.00
C GLY A 223 9.16 -12.76 9.71
N LEU A 224 8.41 -11.98 8.94
CA LEU A 224 7.35 -11.17 9.51
C LEU A 224 6.11 -12.04 9.76
N PRO A 225 5.42 -11.92 10.91
CA PRO A 225 4.19 -12.66 11.13
C PRO A 225 3.07 -12.13 10.23
N VAL A 226 2.90 -12.68 9.03
CA VAL A 226 1.71 -12.45 8.20
C VAL A 226 0.60 -13.37 8.71
N VAL A 227 -0.20 -12.88 9.66
CA VAL A 227 -1.41 -13.57 10.15
C VAL A 227 -2.61 -12.68 9.86
N GLY A 228 -3.52 -13.14 9.00
CA GLY A 228 -4.74 -12.40 8.67
C GLY A 228 -4.49 -11.09 7.91
N GLN A 229 -5.15 -10.00 8.34
CA GLN A 229 -4.88 -8.65 7.87
C GLN A 229 -3.70 -8.07 8.66
N HIS A 230 -2.66 -7.64 7.97
CA HIS A 230 -1.47 -7.11 8.64
C HIS A 230 -0.82 -5.99 7.84
N SER A 231 -0.22 -5.02 8.53
CA SER A 231 0.66 -4.03 7.92
C SER A 231 1.88 -3.74 8.74
N TRP A 232 3.00 -3.59 8.03
CA TRP A 232 4.26 -3.18 8.61
C TRP A 232 4.57 -1.75 8.22
N HIS A 233 5.31 -1.03 9.04
CA HIS A 233 5.86 0.27 8.76
C HIS A 233 7.38 0.16 8.92
N PHE A 234 8.08 0.12 7.79
CA PHE A 234 9.52 0.25 7.75
C PHE A 234 9.86 1.71 7.51
N HIS A 235 10.79 2.24 8.29
CA HIS A 235 11.26 3.62 8.22
C HIS A 235 12.79 3.63 8.41
N ALA A 236 13.50 4.46 7.63
CA ALA A 236 14.96 4.55 7.59
C ALA A 236 15.50 5.75 8.39
#